data_AF-A0A963PLN3-F1
#
_entry.id   AF-A0A963PLN3-F1
#
_cell.length_a   1.000
_cell.length_b   1.000
_cell.length_c   1.000
_cell.angle_alpha   90.00
_cell.angle_beta   90.00
_cell.angle_gamma   90.00
#
_symmetry.space_group_name_H-M   'P 1'
#
loop_
_entity.id
_entity.type
_entity.pdbx_description
1 polymer ?
#
loop_
_entity_poly.entity_id
_entity_poly.type
_entity_poly.pdbx_seq_one_letter_code
_entity_poly.pdbx_strand_id
1 'polypeptide(L)'
;RHAGVFTRLLDLSAGVTYSASFALAGNQRGYADDIVDVSFGAASGSYTLASADALLGRALAFTPSTSGTFALSFANRGGDNVGALLDNVAVTAVPEPKAVAMLAAGLLALGFVARWRRARG
;
A
#
# COMPACT_ATOMS: atom_id res chain seq x y z
N ARG A 1 3.28 1.90 29.82
CA ARG A 1 2.70 0.62 29.32
C ARG A 1 3.02 0.57 27.83
N HIS A 2 3.63 -0.50 27.33
CA HIS A 2 3.96 -0.64 25.91
C HIS A 2 2.72 -1.12 25.16
N ALA A 3 2.34 -0.44 24.10
CA ALA A 3 1.27 -0.93 23.23
C ALA A 3 1.78 -2.09 22.35
N GLY A 4 0.85 -2.96 21.96
CA GLY A 4 1.14 -4.13 21.13
C GLY A 4 1.47 -3.73 19.68
N VAL A 5 2.29 -4.56 19.03
CA VAL A 5 2.58 -4.47 17.60
C VAL A 5 2.01 -5.71 16.92
N PHE A 6 1.18 -5.52 15.90
CA PHE A 6 0.74 -6.60 15.01
C PHE A 6 1.67 -6.65 13.81
N THR A 7 2.23 -7.81 13.50
CA THR A 7 3.18 -7.99 12.39
C THR A 7 2.85 -9.22 11.57
N ARG A 8 2.94 -9.09 10.25
CA ARG A 8 2.92 -10.20 9.30
C ARG A 8 4.17 -10.16 8.42
N LEU A 9 4.83 -11.31 8.29
CA LEU A 9 5.90 -11.50 7.33
C LEU A 9 5.32 -12.03 6.01
N LEU A 10 5.78 -11.49 4.89
CA LEU A 10 5.37 -11.85 3.54
C LEU A 10 6.60 -12.02 2.65
N ASP A 11 6.59 -13.06 1.82
CA ASP A 11 7.62 -13.24 0.78
C ASP A 11 7.20 -12.50 -0.48
N LEU A 12 8.01 -11.51 -0.87
CA LEU A 12 7.74 -10.61 -1.99
C LEU A 12 8.84 -10.74 -3.05
N SER A 13 8.47 -10.53 -4.31
CA SER A 13 9.38 -10.57 -5.44
C SER A 13 9.94 -9.18 -5.76
N ALA A 14 11.23 -9.12 -6.11
CA ALA A 14 11.87 -7.91 -6.61
C ALA A 14 11.12 -7.33 -7.82
N GLY A 15 11.01 -6.01 -7.89
CA GLY A 15 10.44 -5.27 -9.03
C GLY A 15 8.91 -5.30 -9.13
N VAL A 16 8.23 -6.11 -8.33
CA VAL A 16 6.76 -6.13 -8.29
C VAL A 16 6.26 -5.11 -7.27
N THR A 17 5.37 -4.22 -7.70
CA THR A 17 4.71 -3.29 -6.78
C THR A 17 3.60 -4.02 -6.04
N TYR A 18 3.62 -3.96 -4.71
CA TYR A 18 2.57 -4.48 -3.85
C TYR A 18 1.82 -3.32 -3.19
N SER A 19 0.53 -3.48 -3.00
CA SER A 19 -0.33 -2.58 -2.22
C SER A 19 -0.76 -3.28 -0.95
N ALA A 20 -0.39 -2.74 0.21
CA ALA A 20 -0.93 -3.13 1.50
C ALA A 20 -2.11 -2.21 1.84
N SER A 21 -3.33 -2.72 1.72
CA SER A 21 -4.56 -2.02 2.07
C SER A 21 -5.05 -2.46 3.45
N PHE A 22 -5.61 -1.52 4.20
CA PHE A 22 -6.13 -1.74 5.55
C PHE A 22 -7.14 -0.65 5.90
N ALA A 23 -7.96 -0.86 6.91
CA ALA A 23 -8.87 0.15 7.43
C ALA A 23 -8.56 0.45 8.90
N LEU A 24 -8.59 1.74 9.26
CA LEU A 24 -8.36 2.21 10.62
C LEU A 24 -9.54 3.04 11.11
N ALA A 25 -9.89 2.87 12.38
CA ALA A 25 -10.88 3.70 13.09
C ALA A 25 -10.33 4.09 14.47
N GLY A 26 -10.90 5.13 15.07
CA GLY A 26 -10.67 5.44 16.48
C GLY A 26 -11.11 4.30 17.41
N ASN A 27 -10.76 4.38 18.69
CA ASN A 27 -11.12 3.33 19.65
C ASN A 27 -12.63 3.13 19.89
N GLN A 28 -13.49 4.09 19.49
CA GLN A 28 -14.94 4.08 19.68
C GLN A 28 -15.40 3.90 21.14
N ARG A 29 -14.55 4.27 22.11
CA ARG A 29 -14.80 4.09 23.54
C ARG A 29 -14.78 5.39 24.35
N GLY A 30 -14.59 6.54 23.70
CA GLY A 30 -14.49 7.86 24.35
C GLY A 30 -13.15 8.12 25.03
N TYR A 31 -12.11 7.35 24.67
CA TYR A 31 -10.75 7.52 25.20
C TYR A 31 -9.99 8.57 24.39
N ALA A 32 -8.74 8.83 24.77
CA ALA A 32 -7.89 9.77 24.04
C ALA A 32 -7.64 9.31 22.60
N ASP A 33 -7.11 10.22 21.78
CA ASP A 33 -6.74 9.96 20.40
C ASP A 33 -5.63 8.90 20.33
N ASP A 34 -5.76 8.03 19.33
CA ASP A 34 -4.82 6.98 19.03
C ASP A 34 -3.86 7.41 17.92
N ILE A 35 -2.59 6.99 18.01
CA ILE A 35 -1.65 7.11 16.90
C ILE A 35 -1.19 5.72 16.49
N VAL A 36 -1.44 5.36 15.23
CA VAL A 36 -1.04 4.09 14.64
C VAL A 36 0.06 4.31 13.61
N ASP A 37 1.24 3.78 13.89
CA ASP A 37 2.35 3.68 12.95
C ASP A 37 2.21 2.39 12.14
N VAL A 38 2.17 2.53 10.81
CA VAL A 38 2.08 1.41 9.87
C VAL A 38 3.33 1.39 9.01
N SER A 39 3.93 0.23 8.81
CA SER A 39 5.06 0.06 7.90
C SER A 39 4.92 -1.20 7.05
N PHE A 40 5.31 -1.09 5.78
CA PHE A 40 5.34 -2.17 4.81
C PHE A 40 6.63 -2.13 4.00
N GLY A 41 7.57 -3.00 4.34
CA GLY A 41 8.94 -2.92 3.81
C GLY A 41 9.58 -1.56 4.14
N ALA A 42 9.93 -0.79 3.11
CA ALA A 42 10.48 0.56 3.28
C ALA A 42 9.41 1.68 3.31
N ALA A 43 8.14 1.36 3.05
CA ALA A 43 7.05 2.33 3.11
C ALA A 43 6.49 2.43 4.54
N SER A 44 6.07 3.63 4.95
CA SER A 44 5.47 3.85 6.27
C SER A 44 4.46 5.00 6.28
N GLY A 45 3.54 4.98 7.25
CA GLY A 45 2.60 6.06 7.54
C GLY A 45 2.25 6.12 9.03
N SER A 46 1.93 7.31 9.52
CA SER A 46 1.46 7.54 10.90
C SER A 46 0.08 8.15 10.85
N TYR A 47 -0.89 7.54 11.52
CA TYR A 47 -2.30 7.96 11.49
C TYR A 47 -2.76 8.32 12.90
N THR A 48 -3.14 9.58 13.09
CA THR A 48 -3.84 10.03 14.30
C THR A 48 -5.33 9.84 14.11
N LEU A 49 -6.00 9.22 15.08
CA LEU A 49 -7.39 8.83 15.03
C LEU A 49 -8.09 9.34 16.28
N ALA A 50 -9.06 10.25 16.11
CA ALA A 50 -9.91 10.67 17.21
C ALA A 50 -10.80 9.50 17.65
N SER A 51 -11.22 9.47 18.92
CA SER A 51 -12.00 8.34 19.46
C SER A 51 -13.21 7.95 18.60
N ALA A 52 -13.90 8.93 17.99
CA ALA A 52 -15.12 8.72 17.21
C ALA A 52 -14.87 8.54 15.71
N ASP A 53 -13.62 8.58 15.25
CA ASP A 53 -13.31 8.50 13.82
C ASP A 53 -13.81 7.17 13.24
N ALA A 54 -14.58 7.28 12.15
CA ALA A 54 -15.13 6.13 11.45
C ALA A 54 -14.03 5.28 10.80
N LEU A 55 -14.35 4.01 10.54
CA LEU A 55 -13.45 3.08 9.87
C LEU A 55 -13.19 3.55 8.43
N LEU A 56 -11.94 3.93 8.14
CA LEU A 56 -11.54 4.50 6.86
C LEU A 56 -10.40 3.70 6.22
N GLY A 57 -10.54 3.39 4.94
CA GLY A 57 -9.54 2.68 4.15
C GLY A 57 -8.27 3.51 3.89
N ARG A 58 -7.13 2.87 4.02
CA ARG A 58 -5.76 3.38 3.82
C ARG A 58 -4.96 2.36 3.02
N ALA A 59 -3.87 2.82 2.40
CA ALA A 59 -2.95 1.92 1.72
C ALA A 59 -1.51 2.44 1.75
N LEU A 60 -0.55 1.50 1.73
CA LEU A 60 0.86 1.75 1.46
C LEU A 60 1.28 0.95 0.22
N ALA A 61 2.03 1.58 -0.67
CA ALA A 61 2.62 0.90 -1.82
C ALA A 61 4.11 0.64 -1.57
N PHE A 62 4.57 -0.56 -1.93
CA PHE A 62 5.97 -0.94 -1.78
C PHE A 62 6.43 -1.82 -2.95
N THR A 63 7.58 -1.48 -3.52
CA THR A 63 8.23 -2.24 -4.60
C THR A 63 9.61 -2.69 -4.11
N PRO A 64 9.79 -3.98 -3.75
CA PRO A 64 11.08 -4.48 -3.29
C PRO A 64 12.15 -4.37 -4.37
N SER A 65 13.36 -3.95 -4.00
CA SER A 65 14.53 -4.00 -4.90
C SER A 65 15.14 -5.40 -4.99
N THR A 66 14.87 -6.25 -4.00
CA THR A 66 15.34 -7.64 -3.90
C THR A 66 14.19 -8.54 -3.45
N SER A 67 14.17 -9.79 -3.91
CA SER A 67 13.18 -10.76 -3.46
C SER A 67 13.52 -11.24 -2.06
N GLY A 68 12.52 -11.40 -1.21
CA GLY A 68 12.74 -11.85 0.17
C GLY A 68 11.54 -11.62 1.07
N THR A 69 11.76 -11.84 2.37
CA THR A 69 10.74 -11.67 3.40
C THR A 69 10.70 -10.23 3.89
N PHE A 70 9.53 -9.60 3.81
CA PHE A 70 9.27 -8.25 4.27
C PHE A 70 8.17 -8.23 5.33
N ALA A 71 8.23 -7.26 6.25
CA ALA A 71 7.23 -7.09 7.28
C ALA A 71 6.17 -6.05 6.86
N LEU A 72 4.90 -6.39 7.10
CA LEU A 72 3.81 -5.45 7.31
C LEU A 72 3.55 -5.36 8.81
N SER A 73 3.61 -4.17 9.40
CA SER A 73 3.35 -3.99 10.83
C SER A 73 2.47 -2.79 11.14
N PHE A 74 1.71 -2.93 12.22
CA PHE A 74 0.81 -1.93 12.79
C PHE A 74 1.16 -1.79 14.28
N ALA A 75 1.62 -0.61 14.67
CA ALA A 75 2.00 -0.30 16.04
C ALA A 75 1.16 0.88 16.53
N ASN A 76 0.31 0.65 17.53
CA ASN A 76 -0.29 1.75 18.26
C ASN A 76 0.77 2.31 19.22
N ARG A 77 0.92 3.63 19.34
CA ARG A 77 1.92 4.25 20.24
C ARG A 77 1.59 4.07 21.73
N GLY A 78 0.36 3.70 22.04
CA GLY A 78 -0.13 3.50 23.40
C GLY A 78 -0.46 4.80 24.12
N GLY A 79 -0.57 4.70 25.43
CA GLY A 79 -1.03 5.79 26.31
C GLY A 79 -1.98 5.27 27.38
N ASP A 80 -2.68 4.17 27.08
CA ASP A 80 -3.63 3.50 27.95
C ASP A 80 -3.72 1.98 27.60
N ASN A 81 -4.85 1.34 27.88
CA ASN A 81 -5.17 -0.04 27.49
C ASN A 81 -6.22 -0.12 26.38
N VAL A 82 -6.40 0.95 25.61
CA VAL A 82 -7.46 1.15 24.63
C VAL A 82 -6.81 1.62 23.32
N GLY A 83 -6.71 0.71 22.35
CA GLY A 83 -6.20 1.06 21.02
C GLY A 83 -7.28 1.34 19.99
N ALA A 84 -6.84 1.97 18.89
CA ALA A 84 -7.51 2.05 17.60
C ALA A 84 -7.96 0.69 17.06
N LEU A 85 -8.92 0.71 16.14
CA LEU A 85 -9.44 -0.47 15.47
C LEU A 85 -8.74 -0.66 14.11
N LEU A 86 -8.40 -1.91 13.80
CA LEU A 86 -7.77 -2.34 12.54
C LEU A 86 -8.62 -3.43 11.91
N ASP A 87 -8.97 -3.28 10.64
CA ASP A 87 -9.73 -4.27 9.88
C ASP A 87 -9.33 -4.30 8.39
N ASN A 88 -9.79 -5.33 7.68
CA ASN A 88 -9.69 -5.50 6.23
C ASN A 88 -8.25 -5.38 5.69
N VAL A 89 -7.31 -6.00 6.40
CA VAL A 89 -5.89 -6.01 6.01
C VAL A 89 -5.68 -6.98 4.86
N ALA A 90 -5.21 -6.47 3.73
CA ALA A 90 -4.89 -7.25 2.55
C ALA A 90 -3.60 -6.74 1.89
N VAL A 91 -2.81 -7.65 1.34
CA VAL A 91 -1.65 -7.32 0.51
C VAL A 91 -1.86 -7.95 -0.86
N THR A 92 -1.82 -7.13 -1.90
CA THR A 92 -2.01 -7.60 -3.29
C THR A 92 -0.88 -7.08 -4.18
N ALA A 93 -0.45 -7.91 -5.13
CA ALA A 93 0.41 -7.44 -6.21
C ALA A 93 -0.40 -6.51 -7.12
N VAL A 94 0.17 -5.35 -7.45
CA VAL A 94 -0.39 -4.38 -8.40
C VAL A 94 0.22 -4.69 -9.77
N PRO A 95 -0.58 -5.20 -10.73
CA PRO A 95 -0.09 -5.43 -12.08
C PRO A 95 0.45 -4.14 -12.69
N GLU A 96 1.51 -4.25 -13.51
CA GLU A 96 2.04 -3.09 -14.22
C GLU A 96 0.92 -2.33 -14.94
N PRO A 97 0.91 -0.98 -14.89
CA PRO A 97 -0.13 -0.21 -15.54
C PRO A 97 -0.17 -0.55 -17.03
N LYS A 98 -1.34 -0.94 -17.53
CA LYS A 98 -1.61 -1.12 -18.96
C LYS A 98 -1.18 0.09 -19.81
N ALA A 99 -1.02 1.26 -19.19
CA ALA A 99 -0.49 2.47 -19.82
C ALA A 99 0.87 2.25 -20.51
N VAL A 100 1.79 1.45 -19.93
CA VAL A 100 3.10 1.18 -20.55
C VAL A 100 2.93 0.31 -21.80
N ALA A 101 2.12 -0.74 -21.70
CA ALA A 101 1.79 -1.59 -22.84
C ALA A 101 1.05 -0.81 -23.95
N MET A 102 0.14 0.09 -23.58
CA MET A 102 -0.62 0.93 -24.52
C MET A 102 0.26 1.99 -25.17
N LEU A 103 1.20 2.59 -24.43
CA LEU A 103 2.20 3.50 -24.99
C LEU A 103 3.08 2.77 -25.99
N ALA A 104 3.60 1.59 -25.64
CA ALA A 104 4.40 0.76 -26.54
C ALA A 104 3.60 0.37 -27.80
N ALA A 105 2.35 -0.08 -27.63
CA ALA A 105 1.46 -0.40 -28.74
C ALA A 105 1.19 0.82 -29.63
N GLY A 106 0.96 1.98 -29.04
CA GLY A 106 0.78 3.24 -29.77
C GLY A 106 2.01 3.62 -30.60
N LEU A 107 3.20 3.51 -30.03
CA LEU A 107 4.47 3.78 -30.73
C LEU A 107 4.71 2.80 -31.88
N LEU A 108 4.44 1.51 -31.68
CA LEU A 108 4.54 0.49 -32.72
C LEU A 108 3.57 0.77 -33.88
N ALA A 109 2.32 1.15 -33.57
CA ALA A 109 1.31 1.50 -34.57
C ALA A 109 1.73 2.73 -35.40
N LEU A 110 2.25 3.78 -34.75
CA LEU A 110 2.75 4.98 -35.42
C LEU A 110 3.94 4.66 -36.35
N GLY A 111 4.88 3.84 -35.89
CA GLY A 111 6.02 3.39 -36.70
C GLY A 111 5.59 2.60 -37.94
N PHE A 112 4.61 1.70 -37.79
CA PHE A 112 4.06 0.93 -38.91
C PHE A 112 3.40 1.83 -39.96
N VAL A 113 2.57 2.78 -39.54
CA VAL A 113 1.90 3.74 -40.44
C VAL A 113 2.93 4.59 -41.19
N ALA A 114 3.96 5.08 -40.50
CA ALA A 114 5.03 5.87 -41.12
C ALA A 114 5.79 5.08 -42.20
N ARG A 115 6.10 3.80 -41.94
CA ARG A 115 6.76 2.92 -42.92
C ARG A 115 5.87 2.63 -44.12
N TRP A 116 4.57 2.41 -43.92
CA TRP A 116 3.63 2.11 -45.00
C TRP A 116 3.44 3.28 -45.97
N ARG A 117 3.40 4.51 -45.44
CA ARG A 117 3.29 5.73 -46.27
C ARG A 117 4.52 5.92 -47.17
N ARG A 118 5.72 5.60 -46.68
CA ARG A 118 6.97 5.66 -47.46
C ARG A 118 7.09 4.58 -48.53
N ALA A 119 6.33 3.48 -48.42
CA ALA A 119 6.36 2.40 -49.41
C ALA A 119 5.36 2.59 -50.56
N ARG A 120 4.47 3.58 -50.47
CA ARG A 120 3.40 3.86 -51.44
C ARG A 120 3.56 5.18 -52.20
N GLY A 121 4.61 5.94 -51.91
CA GLY A 121 5.00 7.16 -52.63
C GLY A 121 6.44 7.04 -53.09
#